data_AF-A0A7S3P2S7-F1
#
_entry.id   AF-A0A7S3P2S7-F1
#
_cell.length_a   1.000
_cell.length_b   1.000
_cell.length_c   1.000
_cell.angle_alpha   90.00
_cell.angle_beta   90.00
_cell.angle_gamma   90.00
#
_symmetry.space_group_name_H-M   'P 1'
#
loop_
_entity.id
_entity.type
_entity.pdbx_description
1 polymer ?
#
loop_
_entity_poly.entity_id
_entity_poly.type
_entity_poly.pdbx_seq_one_letter_code
_entity_poly.pdbx_strand_id
1 'polypeptide(L)'
;MELDALRNENEYLQAKLSRLEGNTIQYEEDEESKQDTHRKHYPDDSETESSDEEEEDSVAPLPQPKKGVDRKPRTSVSAEAFGVWNKKSDFKPVVVTKNESTKDKIRSRLSQSFLFNSLDEKEFEIVIDAMTEVKLNPGECIIKEGDDGDYLYVVETGQLQCSKIFPGNTEPTNLIVYNPGGAFGELALLYNAPRAATITAIDECLLWGLDRKTFNHIVKDAAVRKREMYDEFLKKVKILQTMDAYERQTVADAFSKHKYSQGDLIIKEGEDGDELYFLVEGEAQATKNIDGELKKVMEYKAGDYFGERALIKKEPRAANIEVVSATLEAVSLTKDSFNRLLGPVEDLMKRNMEVY
;
A
#
# COMPACT_ATOMS: atom_id res chain seq x y z
N MET A 1 36.71 27.77 -28.23
CA MET A 1 37.21 27.38 -26.89
C MET A 1 36.22 26.50 -26.13
N GLU A 2 34.98 26.93 -25.83
CA GLU A 2 34.00 26.07 -25.12
C GLU A 2 33.42 24.94 -25.99
N LEU A 3 33.19 25.20 -27.29
CA LEU A 3 32.68 24.19 -28.23
C LEU A 3 33.69 23.10 -28.59
N ASP A 4 34.99 23.43 -28.56
CA ASP A 4 36.07 22.49 -28.85
C ASP A 4 36.32 21.57 -27.64
N ALA A 5 36.14 22.09 -26.43
CA ALA A 5 36.21 21.30 -25.20
C ALA A 5 35.07 20.26 -25.13
N LEU A 6 33.84 20.65 -25.47
CA LEU A 6 32.67 19.76 -25.54
C LEU A 6 32.77 18.69 -26.64
N ARG A 7 33.46 18.99 -27.75
CA ARG A 7 33.74 18.00 -28.80
C ARG A 7 34.79 16.98 -28.36
N ASN A 8 35.87 17.43 -27.74
CA ASN A 8 36.92 16.54 -27.22
C ASN A 8 36.39 15.63 -26.10
N GLU A 9 35.49 16.14 -25.25
CA GLU A 9 34.86 15.35 -24.20
C GLU A 9 33.91 14.29 -24.76
N ASN A 10 33.15 14.62 -25.82
CA ASN A 10 32.31 13.63 -26.51
C ASN A 10 33.13 12.55 -27.22
N GLU A 11 34.21 12.91 -27.93
CA GLU A 11 35.09 11.92 -28.56
C GLU A 11 35.73 10.99 -27.53
N TYR A 12 36.14 11.52 -26.37
CA TYR A 12 36.68 10.73 -25.27
C TYR A 12 35.64 9.74 -24.70
N LEU A 13 34.40 10.18 -24.51
CA LEU A 13 33.32 9.33 -23.99
C LEU A 13 32.91 8.25 -25.00
N GLN A 14 32.87 8.56 -26.30
CA GLN A 14 32.60 7.58 -27.35
C GLN A 14 33.72 6.53 -27.47
N ALA A 15 34.99 6.94 -27.37
CA ALA A 15 36.12 6.00 -27.34
C ALA A 15 36.09 5.07 -26.10
N LYS A 16 35.60 5.57 -24.95
CA LYS A 16 35.47 4.78 -23.72
C LYS A 16 34.32 3.77 -23.81
N LEU A 17 33.21 4.13 -24.45
CA LEU A 17 32.09 3.22 -24.72
C LEU A 17 32.49 2.09 -25.68
N SER A 18 33.22 2.40 -26.75
CA SER A 18 33.71 1.40 -27.71
C SER A 18 34.67 0.37 -27.07
N ARG A 19 35.47 0.78 -26.08
CA ARG A 19 36.35 -0.13 -25.32
C ARG A 19 35.59 -1.03 -24.34
N LEU A 20 34.44 -0.59 -23.85
CA LEU A 20 33.57 -1.37 -22.97
C LEU A 20 32.77 -2.42 -23.76
N GLU A 21 32.34 -2.10 -24.98
CA GLU A 21 31.63 -3.03 -25.88
C GLU A 21 32.54 -4.17 -26.38
N GLY A 22 33.86 -3.92 -26.48
CA GLY A 22 34.85 -4.92 -26.87
C GLY A 22 35.19 -5.98 -25.80
N ASN A 23 34.65 -5.87 -24.59
CA ASN A 23 34.94 -6.78 -23.47
C ASN A 23 33.77 -7.72 -23.13
N THR A 24 32.86 -7.93 -24.08
CA THR A 24 31.79 -8.93 -23.95
C THR A 24 32.40 -10.33 -24.06
N ILE A 25 32.45 -11.03 -22.92
CA ILE A 25 32.86 -12.43 -22.80
C ILE A 25 31.92 -13.27 -23.67
N GLN A 26 32.45 -13.86 -24.75
CA GLN A 26 31.76 -14.89 -25.52
C GLN A 26 31.80 -16.20 -24.71
N TYR A 27 30.63 -16.71 -24.34
CA TYR A 27 30.48 -18.09 -23.88
C TYR A 27 30.24 -18.94 -25.13
N GLU A 28 31.26 -19.69 -25.55
CA GLU A 28 31.13 -20.78 -26.52
C GLU A 28 30.55 -22.01 -25.79
N GLU A 29 29.43 -22.52 -26.29
CA GLU A 29 28.89 -23.83 -25.90
C GLU A 29 29.63 -24.91 -26.70
N ASP A 30 30.61 -25.58 -26.06
CA ASP A 30 31.18 -26.82 -26.58
C ASP A 30 30.37 -28.02 -26.05
N GLU A 31 29.55 -28.61 -26.92
CA GLU A 31 29.13 -30.00 -26.79
C GLU A 31 30.30 -30.92 -27.17
N GLU A 32 30.84 -31.69 -26.21
CA GLU A 32 31.40 -32.99 -26.56
C GLU A 32 31.30 -34.02 -25.41
N SER A 33 30.75 -35.17 -25.79
CA SER A 33 30.60 -36.42 -25.04
C SER A 33 31.92 -37.01 -24.50
N LYS A 34 31.87 -37.70 -23.34
CA LYS A 34 32.26 -39.13 -23.15
C LYS A 34 32.43 -39.57 -21.68
N GLN A 35 31.75 -40.67 -21.37
CA GLN A 35 32.22 -41.89 -20.67
C GLN A 35 32.82 -41.80 -19.25
N ASP A 36 32.01 -42.29 -18.30
CA ASP A 36 32.28 -43.47 -17.46
C ASP A 36 33.76 -43.84 -17.21
N THR A 37 34.22 -43.78 -15.94
CA THR A 37 35.01 -44.82 -15.26
C THR A 37 35.46 -44.40 -13.85
N HIS A 38 35.64 -45.42 -13.00
CA HIS A 38 36.43 -45.47 -11.77
C HIS A 38 35.79 -45.22 -10.40
N ARG A 39 35.00 -46.24 -10.02
CA ARG A 39 35.20 -47.08 -8.81
C ARG A 39 36.58 -46.94 -8.13
N LYS A 40 36.59 -46.59 -6.84
CA LYS A 40 37.60 -47.02 -5.86
C LYS A 40 36.92 -47.73 -4.69
N HIS A 41 37.55 -48.79 -4.24
CA HIS A 41 37.08 -49.77 -3.26
C HIS A 41 38.15 -49.95 -2.15
N TYR A 42 37.71 -50.49 -1.01
CA TYR A 42 38.41 -51.05 0.17
C TYR A 42 38.42 -50.18 1.46
N PRO A 43 38.43 -50.79 2.67
CA PRO A 43 37.34 -51.59 3.26
C PRO A 43 37.10 -51.35 4.78
N ASP A 44 35.94 -51.81 5.25
CA ASP A 44 35.61 -52.49 6.53
C ASP A 44 36.26 -52.08 7.86
N ASP A 45 35.45 -51.70 8.85
CA ASP A 45 35.58 -52.16 10.25
C ASP A 45 34.28 -51.95 11.06
N SER A 46 33.67 -53.09 11.40
CA SER A 46 32.96 -53.46 12.65
C SER A 46 31.78 -52.63 13.22
N GLU A 47 30.60 -53.25 13.13
CA GLU A 47 29.56 -53.47 14.16
C GLU A 47 29.23 -52.37 15.20
N THR A 48 27.98 -51.87 15.19
CA THR A 48 27.00 -52.10 16.28
C THR A 48 25.62 -51.54 15.92
N GLU A 49 24.58 -52.30 16.29
CA GLU A 49 23.16 -52.07 16.02
C GLU A 49 22.57 -50.90 16.82
N SER A 50 21.78 -50.05 16.16
CA SER A 50 20.58 -49.42 16.73
C SER A 50 19.67 -49.02 15.58
N SER A 51 18.55 -49.71 15.45
CA SER A 51 17.48 -49.42 14.49
C SER A 51 16.64 -48.25 15.00
N ASP A 52 16.96 -47.04 14.55
CA ASP A 52 16.03 -45.92 14.55
C ASP A 52 15.74 -45.58 13.08
N GLU A 53 14.50 -45.82 12.66
CA GLU A 53 13.99 -45.43 11.35
C GLU A 53 13.93 -43.90 11.28
N GLU A 54 14.98 -43.27 10.76
CA GLU A 54 14.92 -41.88 10.31
C GLU A 54 14.04 -41.84 9.04
N GLU A 55 12.79 -41.39 9.18
CA GLU A 55 12.00 -40.92 8.04
C GLU A 55 12.75 -39.74 7.41
N GLU A 56 13.53 -40.03 6.37
CA GLU A 56 14.14 -39.03 5.51
C GLU A 56 13.02 -38.25 4.82
N ASP A 57 12.76 -37.05 5.34
CA ASP A 57 11.73 -36.11 4.90
C ASP A 57 12.03 -35.67 3.46
N SER A 58 11.64 -36.52 2.50
CA SER A 58 11.91 -36.32 1.09
C SER A 58 11.11 -35.11 0.60
N VAL A 59 11.76 -33.94 0.61
CA VAL A 59 11.20 -32.72 0.04
C VAL A 59 10.91 -33.00 -1.43
N ALA A 60 9.62 -33.08 -1.78
CA ALA A 60 9.18 -33.23 -3.16
C ALA A 60 9.88 -32.17 -4.03
N PRO A 61 10.45 -32.54 -5.19
CA PRO A 61 11.10 -31.57 -6.06
C PRO A 61 10.14 -30.43 -6.37
N LEU A 62 10.60 -29.18 -6.17
CA LEU A 62 9.84 -28.00 -6.53
C LEU A 62 9.33 -28.17 -7.97
N PRO A 63 8.03 -27.91 -8.25
CA PRO A 63 7.49 -28.06 -9.59
C PRO A 63 8.32 -27.22 -10.55
N GLN A 64 8.96 -27.89 -11.51
CA GLN A 64 9.79 -27.21 -12.50
C GLN A 64 8.90 -26.21 -13.26
N PRO A 65 9.36 -24.96 -13.45
CA PRO A 65 8.60 -23.98 -14.22
C PRO A 65 8.33 -24.58 -15.60
N LYS A 66 7.05 -24.62 -16.00
CA LYS A 66 6.63 -25.12 -17.31
C LYS A 66 7.52 -24.49 -18.39
N LYS A 67 8.35 -25.30 -19.05
CA LYS A 67 9.13 -24.88 -20.21
C LYS A 67 8.13 -24.50 -21.31
N GLY A 68 8.20 -23.26 -21.78
CA GLY A 68 7.45 -22.81 -22.98
C GLY A 68 6.12 -22.10 -22.71
N VAL A 69 6.13 -21.00 -21.95
CA VAL A 69 5.24 -19.88 -22.27
C VAL A 69 6.15 -18.81 -22.84
N ASP A 70 5.89 -18.37 -24.08
CA ASP A 70 6.52 -17.18 -24.68
C ASP A 70 6.16 -15.96 -23.83
N ARG A 71 6.86 -15.80 -22.71
CA ARG A 71 6.75 -14.64 -21.84
C ARG A 71 7.51 -13.54 -22.54
N LYS A 72 6.77 -12.64 -23.18
CA LYS A 72 7.33 -11.37 -23.65
C LYS A 72 8.22 -10.77 -22.55
N PRO A 73 9.39 -10.20 -22.91
CA PRO A 73 10.24 -9.54 -21.94
C PRO A 73 9.42 -8.48 -21.20
N ARG A 74 9.54 -8.45 -19.86
CA ARG A 74 8.84 -7.47 -19.03
C ARG A 74 9.45 -6.10 -19.30
N THR A 75 8.65 -5.20 -19.84
CA THR A 75 9.06 -3.80 -20.01
C THR A 75 9.05 -3.12 -18.64
N SER A 76 10.11 -2.38 -18.32
CA SER A 76 10.16 -1.53 -17.14
C SER A 76 9.26 -0.31 -17.33
N VAL A 77 8.62 0.14 -16.25
CA VAL A 77 7.93 1.42 -16.18
C VAL A 77 8.65 2.30 -15.15
N SER A 78 8.73 3.60 -15.40
CA SER A 78 9.35 4.57 -14.50
C SER A 78 8.51 5.82 -14.41
N ALA A 79 8.26 6.28 -13.18
CA ALA A 79 7.67 7.60 -12.93
C ALA A 79 8.77 8.67 -12.86
N GLU A 80 8.36 9.94 -12.83
CA GLU A 80 9.26 11.03 -12.47
C GLU A 80 9.81 10.82 -11.05
N ALA A 81 11.13 10.77 -10.91
CA ALA A 81 11.79 10.75 -9.62
C ALA A 81 11.89 12.19 -9.10
N PHE A 82 11.29 12.46 -7.95
CA PHE A 82 11.49 13.72 -7.22
C PHE A 82 12.52 13.48 -6.11
N GLY A 83 13.49 14.38 -5.98
CA GLY A 83 14.62 14.22 -5.06
C GLY A 83 15.53 15.45 -5.08
N VAL A 84 16.78 15.30 -4.65
CA VAL A 84 17.74 16.43 -4.59
C VAL A 84 17.92 17.11 -5.96
N TRP A 85 17.85 16.33 -7.04
CA TRP A 85 18.08 16.78 -8.43
C TRP A 85 16.82 17.22 -9.17
N ASN A 86 15.62 16.81 -8.73
CA ASN A 86 14.35 17.18 -9.34
C ASN A 86 13.38 17.62 -8.23
N LYS A 87 13.34 18.93 -7.99
CA LYS A 87 12.47 19.52 -6.98
C LYS A 87 11.09 19.75 -7.58
N LYS A 88 10.06 19.38 -6.83
CA LYS A 88 8.67 19.67 -7.20
C LYS A 88 8.51 21.17 -7.42
N SER A 89 7.95 21.54 -8.56
CA SER A 89 7.60 22.93 -8.87
C SER A 89 6.53 23.44 -7.88
N ASP A 90 6.42 24.76 -7.74
CA ASP A 90 5.38 25.39 -6.91
C ASP A 90 4.00 24.96 -7.42
N PHE A 91 3.38 24.01 -6.71
CA PHE A 91 2.07 23.50 -7.04
C PHE A 91 1.01 24.54 -6.69
N LYS A 92 0.27 25.00 -7.70
CA LYS A 92 -0.93 25.80 -7.52
C LYS A 92 -2.13 24.94 -7.90
N PRO A 93 -3.02 24.61 -6.96
CA PRO A 93 -4.19 23.81 -7.27
C PRO A 93 -5.09 24.55 -8.24
N VAL A 94 -5.60 23.82 -9.23
CA VAL A 94 -6.65 24.33 -10.11
C VAL A 94 -7.91 24.49 -9.26
N VAL A 95 -8.62 25.60 -9.41
CA VAL A 95 -9.88 25.84 -8.72
C VAL A 95 -10.97 26.06 -9.76
N VAL A 96 -11.90 25.12 -9.81
CA VAL A 96 -13.10 25.19 -10.65
C VAL A 96 -14.25 25.57 -9.74
N THR A 97 -14.89 26.71 -10.01
CA THR A 97 -16.02 27.22 -9.23
C THR A 97 -17.21 26.25 -9.29
N LYS A 98 -17.68 25.80 -8.13
CA LYS A 98 -18.80 24.85 -7.98
C LYS A 98 -19.78 25.34 -6.93
N ASN A 99 -21.03 24.93 -7.06
CA ASN A 99 -22.05 25.14 -6.02
C ASN A 99 -21.82 24.16 -4.87
N GLU A 100 -22.22 24.53 -3.65
CA GLU A 100 -22.08 23.68 -2.46
C GLU A 100 -22.73 22.29 -2.64
N SER A 101 -23.93 22.23 -3.25
CA SER A 101 -24.58 20.95 -3.53
C SER A 101 -23.76 20.03 -4.45
N THR A 102 -22.96 20.60 -5.36
CA THR A 102 -22.06 19.82 -6.22
C THR A 102 -20.84 19.35 -5.45
N LYS A 103 -20.28 20.21 -4.59
CA LYS A 103 -19.17 19.85 -3.70
C LYS A 103 -19.53 18.69 -2.78
N ASP A 104 -20.73 18.70 -2.22
CA ASP A 104 -21.23 17.63 -1.34
C ASP A 104 -21.37 16.29 -2.07
N LYS A 105 -21.83 16.30 -3.33
CA LYS A 105 -21.92 15.08 -4.16
C LYS A 105 -20.54 14.52 -4.45
N ILE A 106 -19.61 15.37 -4.89
CA ILE A 106 -18.21 14.98 -5.12
C ILE A 106 -17.62 14.40 -3.84
N ARG A 107 -17.81 15.06 -2.69
CA ARG A 107 -17.32 14.60 -1.40
C ARG A 107 -17.84 13.21 -1.05
N SER A 108 -19.15 13.02 -1.17
CA SER A 108 -19.78 11.72 -0.95
C SER A 108 -19.20 10.64 -1.86
N ARG A 109 -18.98 10.92 -3.15
CA ARG A 109 -18.38 9.95 -4.08
C ARG A 109 -16.91 9.67 -3.81
N LEU A 110 -16.11 10.70 -3.58
CA LEU A 110 -14.68 10.57 -3.32
C LEU A 110 -14.41 9.75 -2.05
N SER A 111 -15.25 9.90 -1.01
CA SER A 111 -15.13 9.11 0.23
C SER A 111 -15.36 7.60 0.04
N GLN A 112 -15.98 7.18 -1.06
CA GLN A 112 -16.17 5.76 -1.38
C GLN A 112 -14.97 5.16 -2.12
N SER A 113 -14.11 6.00 -2.69
CA SER A 113 -12.95 5.55 -3.45
C SER A 113 -11.71 5.50 -2.57
N PHE A 114 -11.08 4.32 -2.52
CA PHE A 114 -9.89 4.07 -1.69
C PHE A 114 -8.72 5.02 -1.98
N LEU A 115 -8.67 5.60 -3.18
CA LEU A 115 -7.61 6.52 -3.59
C LEU A 115 -7.57 7.79 -2.72
N PHE A 116 -8.70 8.22 -2.17
CA PHE A 116 -8.82 9.49 -1.47
C PHE A 116 -8.90 9.36 0.06
N ASN A 117 -8.89 8.13 0.60
CA ASN A 117 -9.02 7.85 2.04
C ASN A 117 -7.82 8.33 2.90
N SER A 118 -6.75 8.80 2.26
CA SER A 118 -5.57 9.31 2.95
C SER A 118 -5.53 10.83 3.06
N LEU A 119 -6.47 11.53 2.43
CA LEU A 119 -6.53 12.99 2.44
C LEU A 119 -7.05 13.52 3.78
N ASP A 120 -6.48 14.61 4.26
CA ASP A 120 -7.08 15.43 5.30
C ASP A 120 -8.19 16.33 4.75
N GLU A 121 -8.94 17.00 5.64
CA GLU A 121 -10.09 17.84 5.23
C GLU A 121 -9.68 18.98 4.27
N LYS A 122 -8.49 19.55 4.44
CA LYS A 122 -8.01 20.67 3.61
C LYS A 122 -7.57 20.17 2.23
N GLU A 123 -6.85 19.07 2.19
CA GLU A 123 -6.45 18.39 0.96
C GLU A 123 -7.66 17.89 0.19
N PHE A 124 -8.68 17.41 0.89
CA PHE A 124 -9.92 16.95 0.31
C PHE A 124 -10.69 18.09 -0.35
N GLU A 125 -10.79 19.26 0.30
CA GLU A 125 -11.34 20.47 -0.31
C GLU A 125 -10.57 20.92 -1.56
N ILE A 126 -9.24 20.89 -1.51
CA ILE A 126 -8.39 21.20 -2.68
C ILE A 126 -8.71 20.27 -3.86
N VAL A 127 -8.87 18.97 -3.59
CA VAL A 127 -9.21 17.99 -4.63
C VAL A 127 -10.61 18.23 -5.18
N ILE A 128 -11.61 18.47 -4.33
CA ILE A 128 -12.99 18.81 -4.76
C ILE A 128 -12.97 20.04 -5.67
N ASP A 129 -12.22 21.07 -5.30
CA ASP A 129 -12.12 22.31 -6.06
C ASP A 129 -11.40 22.10 -7.41
N ALA A 130 -10.43 21.21 -7.47
CA ALA A 130 -9.71 20.87 -8.70
C ALA A 130 -10.50 19.97 -9.67
N MET A 131 -11.52 19.25 -9.19
CA MET A 131 -12.27 18.34 -10.05
C MET A 131 -13.07 19.06 -11.15
N THR A 132 -13.13 18.46 -12.33
CA THR A 132 -13.89 18.94 -13.50
C THR A 132 -15.01 17.97 -13.85
N GLU A 133 -16.18 18.49 -14.20
CA GLU A 133 -17.30 17.68 -14.68
C GLU A 133 -17.04 17.16 -16.09
N VAL A 134 -17.29 15.87 -16.33
CA VAL A 134 -17.23 15.23 -17.65
C VAL A 134 -18.51 14.44 -17.88
N LYS A 135 -19.22 14.74 -18.97
CA LYS A 135 -20.45 14.05 -19.38
C LYS A 135 -20.17 13.19 -20.60
N LEU A 136 -20.71 11.98 -20.61
CA LEU A 136 -20.57 11.04 -21.71
C LEU A 136 -21.92 10.47 -22.10
N ASN A 137 -22.16 10.40 -23.41
CA ASN A 137 -23.29 9.68 -23.97
C ASN A 137 -22.97 8.17 -24.10
N PRO A 138 -23.99 7.30 -24.15
CA PRO A 138 -23.78 5.88 -24.41
C PRO A 138 -22.91 5.63 -25.65
N GLY A 139 -21.88 4.80 -25.52
CA GLY A 139 -20.93 4.47 -26.58
C GLY A 139 -19.75 5.44 -26.73
N GLU A 140 -19.72 6.56 -26.02
CA GLU A 140 -18.57 7.48 -26.05
C GLU A 140 -17.37 6.91 -25.28
N CYS A 141 -16.18 7.07 -25.86
CA CYS A 141 -14.92 6.60 -25.31
C CYS A 141 -14.20 7.76 -24.58
N ILE A 142 -13.88 7.55 -23.30
CA ILE A 142 -13.19 8.56 -22.47
C ILE A 142 -11.69 8.31 -22.39
N ILE A 143 -11.28 7.05 -22.46
CA ILE A 143 -9.88 6.63 -22.44
C ILE A 143 -9.71 5.61 -23.54
N LYS A 144 -8.69 5.80 -24.38
CA LYS A 144 -8.28 4.82 -25.37
C LYS A 144 -6.97 4.18 -24.98
N GLU A 145 -6.87 2.87 -25.17
CA GLU A 145 -5.61 2.13 -24.93
C GLU A 145 -4.47 2.72 -25.77
N GLY A 146 -3.31 2.89 -25.14
CA GLY A 146 -2.10 3.41 -25.77
C GLY A 146 -1.94 4.93 -25.74
N ASP A 147 -2.98 5.68 -25.41
CA ASP A 147 -2.89 7.15 -25.30
C ASP A 147 -2.16 7.56 -24.02
N ASP A 148 -1.60 8.77 -24.01
CA ASP A 148 -1.05 9.37 -22.79
C ASP A 148 -2.21 9.78 -21.85
N GLY A 149 -2.03 9.49 -20.56
CA GLY A 149 -3.10 9.67 -19.57
C GLY A 149 -2.80 10.77 -18.56
N ASP A 150 -3.49 11.91 -18.66
CA ASP A 150 -3.25 13.06 -17.76
C ASP A 150 -4.36 13.33 -16.74
N TYR A 151 -5.41 12.50 -16.74
CA TYR A 151 -6.52 12.61 -15.81
C TYR A 151 -6.85 11.28 -15.13
N LEU A 152 -7.33 11.37 -13.90
CA LEU A 152 -8.07 10.32 -13.19
C LEU A 152 -9.54 10.65 -13.29
N TYR A 153 -10.41 9.64 -13.38
CA TYR A 153 -11.85 9.84 -13.35
C TYR A 153 -12.50 9.06 -12.22
N VAL A 154 -13.56 9.63 -11.65
CA VAL A 154 -14.44 9.00 -10.66
C VAL A 154 -15.87 9.05 -11.18
N VAL A 155 -16.58 7.93 -11.15
CA VAL A 155 -17.96 7.82 -11.66
C VAL A 155 -18.95 8.38 -10.65
N GLU A 156 -19.75 9.38 -11.06
CA GLU A 156 -20.88 9.90 -10.29
C GLU A 156 -22.15 9.10 -10.59
N THR A 157 -22.51 8.98 -11.87
CA THR A 157 -23.67 8.20 -12.35
C THR A 157 -23.34 7.50 -13.68
N GLY A 158 -24.11 6.45 -13.99
CA GLY A 158 -23.93 5.60 -15.18
C GLY A 158 -22.90 4.49 -14.98
N GLN A 159 -22.68 3.66 -16.01
CA GLN A 159 -21.71 2.58 -16.02
C GLN A 159 -20.75 2.70 -17.20
N LEU A 160 -19.49 2.32 -16.97
CA LEU A 160 -18.47 2.29 -18.02
C LEU A 160 -17.82 0.92 -18.12
N GLN A 161 -17.59 0.47 -19.35
CA GLN A 161 -16.92 -0.77 -19.65
C GLN A 161 -15.45 -0.53 -19.91
N CYS A 162 -14.60 -1.26 -19.20
CA CYS A 162 -13.17 -1.35 -19.47
C CYS A 162 -12.91 -2.57 -20.36
N SER A 163 -12.28 -2.35 -21.51
CA SER A 163 -11.93 -3.41 -22.46
C SER A 163 -10.49 -3.26 -22.95
N LYS A 164 -9.89 -4.39 -23.33
CA LYS A 164 -8.53 -4.43 -23.88
C LYS A 164 -8.45 -5.39 -25.05
N ILE A 165 -7.69 -5.03 -26.07
CA ILE A 165 -7.43 -5.93 -27.21
C ILE A 165 -6.11 -6.66 -26.93
N PHE A 166 -6.21 -7.95 -26.64
CA PHE A 166 -5.02 -8.77 -26.45
C PHE A 166 -4.41 -9.19 -27.79
N PRO A 167 -3.08 -9.33 -27.89
CA PRO A 167 -2.42 -9.81 -29.10
C PRO A 167 -2.99 -11.17 -29.52
N GLY A 168 -3.48 -11.27 -30.75
CA GLY A 168 -4.11 -12.49 -31.29
C GLY A 168 -5.64 -12.47 -31.26
N ASN A 169 -6.26 -11.51 -30.58
CA ASN A 169 -7.70 -11.30 -30.62
C ASN A 169 -8.07 -10.13 -31.54
N THR A 170 -9.12 -10.30 -32.33
CA THR A 170 -9.74 -9.22 -33.12
C THR A 170 -10.79 -8.44 -32.33
N GLU A 171 -11.39 -9.06 -31.31
CA GLU A 171 -12.43 -8.43 -30.49
C GLU A 171 -11.89 -7.98 -29.12
N PRO A 172 -12.37 -6.83 -28.59
CA PRO A 172 -12.03 -6.36 -27.26
C PRO A 172 -12.48 -7.36 -26.19
N THR A 173 -11.59 -7.68 -25.25
CA THR A 173 -11.92 -8.47 -24.07
C THR A 173 -12.35 -7.55 -22.94
N ASN A 174 -13.52 -7.83 -22.34
CA ASN A 174 -14.03 -7.06 -21.22
C ASN A 174 -13.28 -7.41 -19.94
N LEU A 175 -12.71 -6.40 -19.29
CA LEU A 175 -11.91 -6.56 -18.08
C LEU A 175 -12.75 -6.30 -16.82
N ILE A 176 -13.46 -5.17 -16.80
CA ILE A 176 -14.27 -4.73 -15.65
C ILE A 176 -15.34 -3.74 -16.10
N VAL A 177 -16.44 -3.67 -15.34
CA VAL A 177 -17.45 -2.60 -15.47
C VAL A 177 -17.35 -1.70 -14.24
N TYR A 178 -17.15 -0.41 -14.47
CA TYR A 178 -17.14 0.61 -13.43
C TYR A 178 -18.56 1.08 -13.15
N ASN A 179 -18.92 1.08 -11.87
CA ASN A 179 -20.18 1.58 -11.34
C ASN A 179 -19.95 2.93 -10.63
N PRO A 180 -21.01 3.67 -10.25
CA PRO A 180 -20.90 4.87 -9.42
C PRO A 180 -20.01 4.66 -8.18
N GLY A 181 -19.08 5.58 -7.95
CA GLY A 181 -18.02 5.49 -6.93
C GLY A 181 -16.73 4.80 -7.41
N GLY A 182 -16.77 4.11 -8.56
CA GLY A 182 -15.59 3.54 -9.19
C GLY A 182 -14.64 4.63 -9.69
N ALA A 183 -13.34 4.43 -9.46
CA ALA A 183 -12.29 5.32 -9.96
C ALA A 183 -11.38 4.57 -10.93
N PHE A 184 -10.91 5.26 -11.96
CA PHE A 184 -10.03 4.67 -12.98
C PHE A 184 -9.12 5.71 -13.64
N GLY A 185 -7.99 5.22 -14.15
CA GLY A 185 -7.02 6.05 -14.86
C GLY A 185 -5.85 6.52 -13.99
N GLU A 186 -5.77 6.06 -12.75
CA GLU A 186 -4.70 6.28 -11.79
C GLU A 186 -3.34 5.74 -12.26
N LEU A 187 -3.33 4.61 -12.98
CA LEU A 187 -2.09 3.94 -13.38
C LEU A 187 -1.20 4.82 -14.28
N ALA A 188 -1.82 5.54 -15.22
CA ALA A 188 -1.08 6.45 -16.10
C ALA A 188 -0.48 7.64 -15.32
N LEU A 189 -1.17 8.08 -14.26
CA LEU A 189 -0.70 9.16 -13.40
C LEU A 189 0.47 8.70 -12.51
N LEU A 190 0.41 7.46 -12.02
CA LEU A 190 1.42 6.88 -11.13
C LEU A 190 2.74 6.57 -11.84
N TYR A 191 2.68 6.00 -13.04
CA TYR A 191 3.85 5.42 -13.72
C TYR A 191 4.29 6.19 -14.98
N ASN A 192 3.66 7.32 -15.29
CA ASN A 192 3.83 8.03 -16.57
C ASN A 192 3.83 7.07 -17.78
N ALA A 193 2.89 6.13 -17.74
CA ALA A 193 2.76 5.07 -18.73
C ALA A 193 1.51 5.31 -19.59
N PRO A 194 1.49 4.82 -20.84
CA PRO A 194 0.30 4.85 -21.68
C PRO A 194 -0.90 4.17 -21.00
N ARG A 195 -2.10 4.57 -21.39
CA ARG A 195 -3.36 3.98 -20.92
C ARG A 195 -3.38 2.48 -21.23
N ALA A 196 -3.58 1.66 -20.20
CA ALA A 196 -3.44 0.21 -20.29
C ALA A 196 -4.65 -0.50 -20.95
N ALA A 197 -5.79 0.18 -21.05
CA ALA A 197 -7.06 -0.33 -21.55
C ALA A 197 -7.94 0.81 -22.06
N THR A 198 -8.95 0.48 -22.85
CA THR A 198 -9.96 1.41 -23.37
C THR A 198 -11.17 1.42 -22.44
N ILE A 199 -11.76 2.60 -22.19
CA ILE A 199 -12.95 2.78 -21.37
C ILE A 199 -14.02 3.51 -22.17
N THR A 200 -15.20 2.90 -22.23
CA THR A 200 -16.34 3.36 -23.01
C THR A 200 -17.60 3.39 -22.14
N ALA A 201 -18.41 4.42 -22.27
CA ALA A 201 -19.69 4.54 -21.57
C ALA A 201 -20.70 3.51 -22.09
N ILE A 202 -21.34 2.77 -21.18
CA ILE A 202 -22.42 1.83 -21.53
C ILE A 202 -23.74 2.61 -21.65
N ASP A 203 -23.94 3.53 -20.72
CA ASP A 203 -25.12 4.38 -20.52
C ASP A 203 -24.69 5.86 -20.35
N GLU A 204 -25.63 6.78 -20.20
CA GLU A 204 -25.32 8.19 -19.98
C GLU A 204 -24.57 8.36 -18.65
N CYS A 205 -23.32 8.83 -18.73
CA CYS A 205 -22.42 8.89 -17.58
C CYS A 205 -22.10 10.33 -17.19
N LEU A 206 -22.01 10.55 -15.89
CA LEU A 206 -21.45 11.75 -15.29
C LEU A 206 -20.21 11.35 -14.49
N LEU A 207 -19.08 12.00 -14.76
CA LEU A 207 -17.79 11.73 -14.14
C LEU A 207 -17.17 13.00 -13.57
N TRP A 208 -16.32 12.81 -12.57
CA TRP A 208 -15.42 13.82 -12.05
C TRP A 208 -13.98 13.51 -12.48
N GLY A 209 -13.39 14.39 -13.28
CA GLY A 209 -12.00 14.32 -13.71
C GLY A 209 -11.08 15.08 -12.75
N LEU A 210 -9.90 14.51 -12.46
CA LEU A 210 -8.85 15.14 -11.67
C LEU A 210 -7.53 15.11 -12.45
N ASP A 211 -6.85 16.24 -12.55
CA ASP A 211 -5.62 16.36 -13.32
C ASP A 211 -4.41 15.69 -12.63
N ARG A 212 -3.43 15.29 -13.45
CA ARG A 212 -2.18 14.64 -13.02
C ARG A 212 -1.44 15.42 -11.94
N LYS A 213 -1.37 16.76 -12.03
CA LYS A 213 -0.58 17.56 -11.09
C LYS A 213 -1.23 17.54 -9.72
N THR A 214 -2.55 17.78 -9.65
CA THR A 214 -3.28 17.71 -8.39
C THR A 214 -3.21 16.31 -7.78
N PHE A 215 -3.38 15.26 -8.58
CA PHE A 215 -3.23 13.89 -8.10
C PHE A 215 -1.82 13.62 -7.53
N ASN A 216 -0.76 13.99 -8.26
CA ASN A 216 0.62 13.71 -7.83
C ASN A 216 1.10 14.55 -6.65
N HIS A 217 0.59 15.77 -6.47
CA HIS A 217 1.00 16.68 -5.39
C HIS A 217 0.14 16.60 -4.14
N ILE A 218 -1.11 16.16 -4.25
CA ILE A 218 -2.02 16.08 -3.12
C ILE A 218 -2.30 14.62 -2.77
N VAL A 219 -2.93 13.87 -3.69
CA VAL A 219 -3.38 12.50 -3.40
C VAL A 219 -2.21 11.55 -3.14
N LYS A 220 -1.22 11.53 -4.04
CA LYS A 220 -0.03 10.68 -3.90
C LYS A 220 0.81 11.06 -2.68
N ASP A 221 1.03 12.36 -2.46
CA ASP A 221 1.85 12.85 -1.36
C ASP A 221 1.18 12.65 0.00
N ALA A 222 -0.14 12.80 0.09
CA ALA A 222 -0.90 12.50 1.30
C ALA A 222 -0.76 11.01 1.68
N ALA A 223 -0.85 10.10 0.71
CA ALA A 223 -0.65 8.68 0.95
C ALA A 223 0.77 8.36 1.46
N VAL A 224 1.81 8.99 0.88
CA VAL A 224 3.20 8.84 1.35
C VAL A 224 3.37 9.42 2.76
N ARG A 225 2.91 10.65 3.01
CA ARG A 225 2.98 11.28 4.33
C ARG A 225 2.25 10.48 5.40
N LYS A 226 1.07 9.95 5.09
CA LYS A 226 0.30 9.09 6.01
C LYS A 226 1.08 7.83 6.37
N ARG A 227 1.76 7.21 5.40
CA ARG A 227 2.65 6.06 5.64
C ARG A 227 3.86 6.42 6.50
N GLU A 228 4.53 7.52 6.20
CA GLU A 228 5.69 7.99 6.98
C GLU A 228 5.28 8.31 8.43
N MET A 229 4.18 9.04 8.61
CA MET A 229 3.61 9.37 9.92
C MET A 229 3.30 8.10 10.73
N TYR A 230 2.66 7.10 10.11
CA TYR A 230 2.37 5.85 10.80
C TYR A 230 3.62 5.00 11.06
N ASP A 231 4.61 4.95 10.16
CA ASP A 231 5.86 4.23 10.45
C ASP A 231 6.61 4.88 11.63
N GLU A 232 6.68 6.21 11.69
CA GLU A 232 7.26 6.92 12.85
C GLU A 232 6.48 6.68 14.14
N PHE A 233 5.15 6.67 14.06
CA PHE A 233 4.28 6.38 15.19
C PHE A 233 4.49 4.95 15.70
N LEU A 234 4.44 3.96 14.80
CA LEU A 234 4.55 2.55 15.15
C LEU A 234 5.91 2.20 15.76
N LYS A 235 6.99 2.91 15.38
CA LYS A 235 8.30 2.79 16.05
C LYS A 235 8.29 3.24 17.51
N LYS A 236 7.40 4.16 17.89
CA LYS A 236 7.28 4.65 19.28
C LYS A 236 6.45 3.71 20.14
N VAL A 237 5.48 3.01 19.56
CA VAL A 237 4.60 2.09 20.28
C VAL A 237 5.39 0.87 20.75
N LYS A 238 5.61 0.75 22.07
CA LYS A 238 6.44 -0.30 22.69
C LYS A 238 6.11 -1.72 22.21
N ILE A 239 4.82 -2.07 22.13
CA ILE A 239 4.42 -3.42 21.75
C ILE A 239 4.75 -3.77 20.28
N LEU A 240 4.89 -2.77 19.42
CA LEU A 240 5.13 -2.94 17.98
C LEU A 240 6.60 -2.70 17.60
N GLN A 241 7.49 -2.43 18.56
CA GLN A 241 8.91 -2.12 18.30
C GLN A 241 9.68 -3.30 17.70
N THR A 242 9.28 -4.53 18.01
CA THR A 242 9.94 -5.74 17.49
C THR A 242 9.58 -6.06 16.05
N MET A 243 8.59 -5.37 15.48
CA MET A 243 8.13 -5.61 14.12
C MET A 243 9.11 -5.02 13.10
N ASP A 244 9.29 -5.70 11.97
CA ASP A 244 10.07 -5.16 10.87
C ASP A 244 9.32 -4.06 10.10
N ALA A 245 9.99 -3.42 9.13
CA ALA A 245 9.38 -2.32 8.37
C ALA A 245 8.16 -2.75 7.53
N TYR A 246 8.17 -3.98 7.00
CA TYR A 246 7.11 -4.51 6.17
C TYR A 246 5.86 -4.86 6.99
N GLU A 247 6.07 -5.50 8.15
CA GLU A 247 5.02 -5.81 9.12
C GLU A 247 4.35 -4.53 9.64
N ARG A 248 5.14 -3.50 9.99
CA ARG A 248 4.59 -2.20 10.44
C ARG A 248 3.75 -1.53 9.37
N GLN A 249 4.21 -1.55 8.12
CA GLN A 249 3.44 -0.97 7.01
C GLN A 249 2.12 -1.72 6.78
N THR A 250 2.16 -3.04 6.87
CA THR A 250 0.97 -3.90 6.73
C THR A 250 -0.07 -3.59 7.81
N VAL A 251 0.37 -3.37 9.05
CA VAL A 251 -0.52 -2.95 10.15
C VAL A 251 -1.03 -1.53 9.96
N ALA A 252 -0.18 -0.59 9.54
CA ALA A 252 -0.57 0.79 9.31
C ALA A 252 -1.71 0.91 8.28
N ASP A 253 -1.68 0.09 7.23
CA ASP A 253 -2.72 0.05 6.19
C ASP A 253 -4.05 -0.53 6.71
N ALA A 254 -4.05 -1.25 7.84
CA ALA A 254 -5.24 -1.86 8.44
C ALA A 254 -5.87 -1.05 9.58
N PHE A 255 -5.29 0.09 9.94
CA PHE A 255 -5.79 0.92 11.03
C PHE A 255 -7.10 1.65 10.70
N SER A 256 -8.03 1.59 11.64
CA SER A 256 -9.20 2.46 11.69
C SER A 256 -8.89 3.72 12.49
N LYS A 257 -9.01 4.90 11.87
CA LYS A 257 -8.73 6.19 12.52
C LYS A 257 -9.96 6.71 13.27
N HIS A 258 -9.75 7.15 14.51
CA HIS A 258 -10.77 7.70 15.40
C HIS A 258 -10.34 9.05 15.96
N LYS A 259 -11.30 9.97 16.08
CA LYS A 259 -11.12 11.29 16.70
C LYS A 259 -12.15 11.46 17.80
N TYR A 260 -11.69 11.94 18.94
CA TYR A 260 -12.50 12.12 20.15
C TYR A 260 -12.31 13.53 20.71
N SER A 261 -13.34 14.01 21.40
CA SER A 261 -13.35 15.26 22.15
C SER A 261 -13.17 15.00 23.65
N GLN A 262 -12.82 16.04 24.41
CA GLN A 262 -12.70 15.95 25.85
C GLN A 262 -13.94 15.36 26.53
N GLY A 263 -13.75 14.40 27.43
CA GLY A 263 -14.81 13.71 28.16
C GLY A 263 -15.47 12.55 27.40
N ASP A 264 -15.08 12.30 26.14
CA ASP A 264 -15.58 11.14 25.40
C ASP A 264 -15.07 9.83 26.02
N LEU A 265 -15.92 8.82 26.01
CA LEU A 265 -15.60 7.47 26.49
C LEU A 265 -15.20 6.59 25.30
N ILE A 266 -13.93 6.20 25.23
CA ILE A 266 -13.40 5.34 24.15
C ILE A 266 -13.77 3.87 24.41
N ILE A 267 -13.63 3.45 25.67
CA ILE A 267 -13.97 2.09 26.13
C ILE A 267 -14.81 2.23 27.38
N LYS A 268 -15.85 1.39 27.48
CA LYS A 268 -16.65 1.28 28.70
C LYS A 268 -16.34 -0.01 29.45
N GLU A 269 -16.24 0.09 30.76
CA GLU A 269 -16.08 -1.06 31.65
C GLU A 269 -17.26 -2.03 31.51
N GLY A 270 -16.95 -3.33 31.41
CA GLY A 270 -17.92 -4.42 31.33
C GLY A 270 -18.44 -4.73 29.93
N GLU A 271 -18.11 -3.94 28.92
CA GLU A 271 -18.46 -4.26 27.53
C GLU A 271 -17.51 -5.32 26.95
N ASP A 272 -18.01 -6.15 26.04
CA ASP A 272 -17.14 -7.01 25.25
C ASP A 272 -16.36 -6.17 24.25
N GLY A 273 -15.07 -6.49 24.04
CA GLY A 273 -14.23 -5.72 23.15
C GLY A 273 -13.19 -6.57 22.44
N ASP A 274 -13.15 -6.44 21.13
CA ASP A 274 -12.28 -7.15 20.21
C ASP A 274 -11.27 -6.23 19.51
N GLU A 275 -11.23 -4.94 19.87
CA GLU A 275 -10.30 -3.97 19.31
C GLU A 275 -9.17 -3.59 20.29
N LEU A 276 -8.00 -3.33 19.72
CA LEU A 276 -6.84 -2.71 20.37
C LEU A 276 -6.72 -1.26 19.86
N TYR A 277 -6.47 -0.31 20.76
CA TYR A 277 -6.30 1.10 20.42
C TYR A 277 -4.87 1.57 20.68
N PHE A 278 -4.37 2.42 19.79
CA PHE A 278 -3.08 3.08 19.89
C PHE A 278 -3.27 4.60 19.85
N LEU A 279 -2.67 5.30 20.80
CA LEU A 279 -2.87 6.74 20.98
C LEU A 279 -1.89 7.53 20.12
N VAL A 280 -2.38 8.20 19.07
CA VAL A 280 -1.54 8.98 18.15
C VAL A 280 -1.23 10.36 18.75
N GLU A 281 -2.25 11.03 19.29
CA GLU A 281 -2.15 12.35 19.89
C GLU A 281 -3.19 12.51 21.02
N GLY A 282 -2.87 13.31 22.03
CA GLY A 282 -3.74 13.60 23.16
C GLY A 282 -3.43 12.75 24.40
N GLU A 283 -4.31 12.87 25.39
CA GLU A 283 -4.20 12.21 26.70
C GLU A 283 -5.53 11.57 27.09
N ALA A 284 -5.45 10.33 27.58
CA ALA A 284 -6.60 9.59 28.10
C ALA A 284 -6.29 9.06 29.51
N GLN A 285 -7.33 8.71 30.26
CA GLN A 285 -7.19 8.08 31.56
C GLN A 285 -8.09 6.85 31.67
N ALA A 286 -7.58 5.81 32.34
CA ALA A 286 -8.41 4.69 32.76
C ALA A 286 -9.06 4.98 34.11
N THR A 287 -10.37 4.76 34.19
CA THR A 287 -11.11 4.82 35.45
C THR A 287 -11.85 3.50 35.69
N LYS A 288 -11.89 3.05 36.94
CA LYS A 288 -12.55 1.81 37.35
C LYS A 288 -13.43 2.04 38.57
N ASN A 289 -14.58 1.40 38.60
CA ASN A 289 -15.41 1.40 39.80
C ASN A 289 -14.84 0.43 40.84
N ILE A 290 -14.35 0.97 41.96
CA ILE A 290 -13.83 0.20 43.11
C ILE A 290 -14.63 0.62 44.33
N ASP A 291 -15.38 -0.31 44.92
CA ASP A 291 -16.21 -0.10 46.11
C ASP A 291 -17.29 0.99 45.94
N GLY A 292 -17.81 1.19 44.72
CA GLY A 292 -18.83 2.20 44.43
C GLY A 292 -18.27 3.59 44.10
N GLU A 293 -16.95 3.77 44.14
CA GLU A 293 -16.27 5.00 43.74
C GLU A 293 -15.51 4.82 42.43
N LEU A 294 -15.67 5.78 41.52
CA LEU A 294 -14.89 5.82 40.28
C LEU A 294 -13.47 6.31 40.58
N LYS A 295 -12.49 5.40 40.53
CA LYS A 295 -11.08 5.70 40.78
C LYS A 295 -10.27 5.67 39.50
N LYS A 296 -9.36 6.63 39.37
CA LYS A 296 -8.37 6.66 38.30
C LYS A 296 -7.30 5.60 38.55
N VAL A 297 -7.04 4.76 37.55
CA VAL A 297 -6.12 3.62 37.66
C VAL A 297 -4.91 3.72 36.73
N MET A 298 -4.99 4.47 35.64
CA MET A 298 -3.87 4.66 34.70
C MET A 298 -4.04 5.94 33.87
N GLU A 299 -2.94 6.47 33.35
CA GLU A 299 -2.90 7.58 32.39
C GLU A 299 -2.21 7.09 31.10
N TYR A 300 -2.68 7.59 29.96
CA TYR A 300 -2.16 7.29 28.64
C TYR A 300 -1.84 8.57 27.90
N LYS A 301 -0.70 8.58 27.22
CA LYS A 301 -0.25 9.66 26.34
C LYS A 301 0.08 9.13 24.96
N ALA A 302 0.36 10.03 24.02
CA ALA A 302 0.77 9.67 22.67
C ALA A 302 1.90 8.62 22.65
N GLY A 303 1.70 7.55 21.89
CA GLY A 303 2.58 6.37 21.81
C GLY A 303 2.17 5.20 22.72
N ASP A 304 1.27 5.43 23.68
CA ASP A 304 0.71 4.35 24.50
C ASP A 304 -0.44 3.62 23.76
N TYR A 305 -0.84 2.48 24.31
CA TYR A 305 -1.91 1.64 23.78
C TYR A 305 -2.76 1.06 24.91
N PHE A 306 -3.98 0.64 24.60
CA PHE A 306 -4.90 0.04 25.56
C PHE A 306 -5.95 -0.85 24.89
N GLY A 307 -6.54 -1.75 25.69
CA GLY A 307 -7.59 -2.68 25.25
C GLY A 307 -7.08 -4.10 24.99
N GLU A 308 -5.78 -4.31 25.12
CA GLU A 308 -5.08 -5.59 24.96
C GLU A 308 -5.57 -6.69 25.91
N ARG A 309 -5.97 -6.28 27.13
CA ARG A 309 -6.38 -7.23 28.17
C ARG A 309 -7.60 -8.05 27.76
N ALA A 310 -8.57 -7.42 27.10
CA ALA A 310 -9.77 -8.11 26.62
C ALA A 310 -9.42 -9.17 25.56
N LEU A 311 -8.42 -8.87 24.71
CA LEU A 311 -7.98 -9.76 23.65
C LEU A 311 -7.24 -10.99 24.18
N ILE A 312 -6.39 -10.79 25.21
CA ILE A 312 -5.57 -11.85 25.82
C ILE A 312 -6.39 -12.71 26.78
N LYS A 313 -7.08 -12.09 27.74
CA LYS A 313 -7.78 -12.81 28.81
C LYS A 313 -9.14 -13.33 28.39
N LYS A 314 -9.68 -12.86 27.26
CA LYS A 314 -11.05 -13.14 26.80
C LYS A 314 -12.08 -12.76 27.88
N GLU A 315 -11.84 -11.62 28.50
CA GLU A 315 -12.69 -11.03 29.53
C GLU A 315 -13.26 -9.71 29.00
N PRO A 316 -14.43 -9.26 29.49
CA PRO A 316 -14.94 -7.92 29.20
C PRO A 316 -13.94 -6.82 29.56
N ARG A 317 -14.12 -5.64 28.96
CA ARG A 317 -13.30 -4.46 29.18
C ARG A 317 -13.19 -4.15 30.68
N ALA A 318 -11.95 -4.12 31.18
CA ALA A 318 -11.70 -4.12 32.63
C ALA A 318 -11.82 -2.75 33.32
N ALA A 319 -11.90 -1.67 32.54
CA ALA A 319 -11.96 -0.28 32.99
C ALA A 319 -12.55 0.59 31.87
N ASN A 320 -13.04 1.77 32.25
CA ASN A 320 -13.40 2.82 31.30
C ASN A 320 -12.14 3.52 30.81
N ILE A 321 -12.15 4.01 29.57
CA ILE A 321 -11.12 4.90 29.02
C ILE A 321 -11.78 6.20 28.60
N GLU A 322 -11.37 7.31 29.21
CA GLU A 322 -11.94 8.64 29.01
C GLU A 322 -10.88 9.61 28.48
N VAL A 323 -11.27 10.49 27.56
CA VAL A 323 -10.41 11.53 27.01
C VAL A 323 -10.25 12.70 27.98
N VAL A 324 -9.00 13.03 28.33
CA VAL A 324 -8.67 14.12 29.25
C VAL A 324 -8.30 15.40 28.48
N SER A 325 -7.60 15.26 27.35
CA SER A 325 -7.21 16.39 26.51
C SER A 325 -8.39 17.01 25.74
N ALA A 326 -8.22 18.23 25.23
CA ALA A 326 -9.27 18.90 24.43
C ALA A 326 -9.70 18.07 23.21
N THR A 327 -8.72 17.46 22.54
CA THR A 327 -8.91 16.54 21.42
C THR A 327 -7.97 15.35 21.57
N LEU A 328 -8.37 14.19 21.06
CA LEU A 328 -7.55 12.99 21.06
C LEU A 328 -7.73 12.24 19.73
N GLU A 329 -6.62 11.81 19.16
CA GLU A 329 -6.59 10.99 17.95
C GLU A 329 -6.02 9.61 18.30
N ALA A 330 -6.76 8.57 17.93
CA ALA A 330 -6.36 7.18 18.14
C ALA A 330 -6.58 6.37 16.87
N VAL A 331 -5.83 5.29 16.72
CA VAL A 331 -6.08 4.27 15.71
C VAL A 331 -6.42 2.95 16.37
N SER A 332 -7.38 2.21 15.81
CA SER A 332 -7.75 0.89 16.29
C SER A 332 -7.47 -0.21 15.27
N LEU A 333 -7.24 -1.41 15.79
CA LEU A 333 -7.10 -2.64 15.02
C LEU A 333 -7.89 -3.75 15.69
N THR A 334 -8.75 -4.44 14.93
CA THR A 334 -9.53 -5.57 15.44
C THR A 334 -8.65 -6.80 15.62
N LYS A 335 -9.02 -7.69 16.56
CA LYS A 335 -8.31 -8.96 16.81
C LYS A 335 -8.17 -9.81 15.55
N ASP A 336 -9.23 -9.90 14.76
CA ASP A 336 -9.24 -10.70 13.52
C ASP A 336 -8.29 -10.10 12.47
N SER A 337 -8.30 -8.78 12.32
CA SER A 337 -7.38 -8.09 11.41
C SER A 337 -5.94 -8.26 11.87
N PHE A 338 -5.69 -8.12 13.17
CA PHE A 338 -4.37 -8.35 13.76
C PHE A 338 -3.88 -9.77 13.48
N ASN A 339 -4.68 -10.77 13.82
CA ASN A 339 -4.33 -12.18 13.65
C ASN A 339 -4.07 -12.57 12.21
N ARG A 340 -4.83 -12.01 11.27
CA ARG A 340 -4.66 -12.25 9.84
C ARG A 340 -3.35 -11.66 9.30
N LEU A 341 -2.93 -10.51 9.81
CA LEU A 341 -1.79 -9.77 9.27
C LEU A 341 -0.47 -10.18 9.93
N LEU A 342 -0.48 -10.46 11.23
CA LEU A 342 0.74 -10.67 12.03
C LEU A 342 0.78 -12.02 12.76
N GLY A 343 -0.29 -12.82 12.66
CA GLY A 343 -0.47 -13.98 13.53
C GLY A 343 -0.98 -13.59 14.92
N PRO A 344 -1.04 -14.55 15.86
CA PRO A 344 -1.72 -14.37 17.14
C PRO A 344 -1.20 -13.16 17.93
N VAL A 345 -2.10 -12.24 18.28
CA VAL A 345 -1.77 -11.05 19.08
C VAL A 345 -1.08 -11.42 20.41
N GLU A 346 -1.45 -12.57 20.96
CA GLU A 346 -0.89 -13.10 22.21
C GLU A 346 0.62 -13.34 22.12
N ASP A 347 1.15 -13.69 20.94
CA ASP A 347 2.58 -13.98 20.77
C ASP A 347 3.41 -12.69 20.72
N LEU A 348 2.90 -11.64 20.08
CA LEU A 348 3.55 -10.33 20.12
C LEU A 348 3.50 -9.72 21.53
N MET A 349 2.39 -9.91 22.25
CA MET A 349 2.24 -9.44 23.63
C MET A 349 3.18 -10.20 24.59
N LYS A 350 3.36 -11.51 24.40
CA LYS A 350 4.30 -12.33 25.18
C LYS A 350 5.75 -11.92 25.00
N ARG A 351 6.15 -11.57 23.77
CA ARG A 351 7.50 -11.07 23.47
C ARG A 351 7.85 -9.80 24.25
N ASN A 352 6.83 -9.00 24.59
CA ASN A 352 7.01 -7.74 25.32
C ASN A 352 6.63 -7.85 26.81
N MET A 353 6.21 -9.02 27.31
CA MET A 353 5.89 -9.24 28.73
C MET A 353 7.13 -9.21 29.65
N GLU A 354 8.35 -9.29 29.11
CA GLU A 354 9.57 -9.03 29.88
C GLU A 354 9.72 -7.55 30.29
N VAL A 355 8.90 -6.65 29.73
CA VAL A 355 8.90 -5.20 30.00
C VAL A 355 7.79 -4.80 30.98
N TYR A 356 6.97 -5.73 31.46
CA TYR A 356 5.80 -5.47 32.32
C TYR A 356 6.05 -5.73 33.81
#